data_AF-A0A962N4P0-F1
#
_entry.id   AF-A0A962N4P0-F1
#
_cell.length_a   1.000
_cell.length_b   1.000
_cell.length_c   1.000
_cell.angle_alpha   90.00
_cell.angle_beta   90.00
_cell.angle_gamma   90.00
#
_symmetry.space_group_name_H-M   'P 1'
#
loop_
_entity.id
_entity.type
_entity.pdbx_description
1 polymer ?
#
loop_
_entity_poly.entity_id
_entity_poly.type
_entity_poly.pdbx_seq_one_letter_code
_entity_poly.pdbx_strand_id
1 'polypeptide(L)'
;MHETAENKRNCAVCQRLRTFGRRLFTKLLRGYDFVMARPGMAKVNGALLSLALRGLGYNHCCDPEYTGEMRLIRRIGKLEPSFCIDVGANVGTYTRTILEETSAAVLAFEPLPGAFAKLEAVAREHPGRVTAINCGVGNVSGDLLLHFGDDESELASFSPVVSSIPYVSASCNRSQKVRIVTLDEYLLASGNRPACDRIDLLKIDVEGFEHEVLLGARRTIEELRPRVIQL
;
A
#
# COMPACT_ATOMS: atom_id res chain seq x y z
N MET A 1 -1.17 -48.81 -0.73
CA MET A 1 -1.34 -47.88 0.40
C MET A 1 -2.28 -46.79 -0.08
N HIS A 2 -3.59 -47.01 0.10
CA HIS A 2 -4.66 -46.17 -0.42
C HIS A 2 -5.23 -45.31 0.72
N GLU A 3 -4.82 -44.05 0.75
CA GLU A 3 -5.37 -43.03 1.63
C GLU A 3 -6.51 -42.32 0.89
N THR A 4 -7.71 -42.90 0.91
CA THR A 4 -8.90 -42.30 0.29
C THR A 4 -10.12 -42.52 1.18
N ALA A 5 -10.39 -41.59 2.11
CA ALA A 5 -11.74 -41.31 2.62
C ALA A 5 -11.81 -40.16 3.64
N GLU A 6 -10.72 -39.79 4.33
CA GLU A 6 -10.88 -39.04 5.60
C GLU A 6 -10.79 -37.51 5.51
N ASN A 7 -10.24 -36.94 4.44
CA ASN A 7 -9.96 -35.49 4.40
C ASN A 7 -11.16 -34.59 3.96
N LYS A 8 -12.37 -35.14 3.81
CA LYS A 8 -13.56 -34.35 3.40
C LYS A 8 -14.33 -33.68 4.55
N ARG A 9 -13.88 -33.82 5.81
CA ARG A 9 -14.71 -33.46 6.98
C ARG A 9 -14.38 -32.15 7.70
N ASN A 10 -13.31 -31.44 7.36
CA ASN A 10 -12.83 -30.31 8.17
C ASN A 10 -12.84 -28.94 7.45
N CYS A 11 -13.82 -28.66 6.60
CA CYS A 11 -14.09 -27.27 6.18
C CYS A 11 -14.89 -26.56 7.29
N ALA A 12 -14.33 -25.47 7.84
CA ALA A 12 -14.94 -24.69 8.93
C ALA A 12 -16.32 -24.10 8.55
N VAL A 13 -16.57 -23.83 7.26
CA VAL A 13 -17.88 -23.40 6.74
C VAL A 13 -18.94 -24.50 6.89
N CYS A 14 -18.56 -25.75 6.63
CA CYS A 14 -19.42 -26.92 6.77
C CYS A 14 -19.74 -27.27 8.24
N GLN A 15 -18.90 -26.82 9.19
CA GLN A 15 -19.09 -27.07 10.62
C GLN A 15 -20.04 -26.06 11.29
N ARG A 16 -20.17 -24.82 10.76
CA ARG A 16 -21.10 -23.80 11.29
C ARG A 16 -22.57 -24.09 11.00
N LEU A 17 -22.88 -24.91 10.01
CA LEU A 17 -24.25 -25.31 9.66
C LEU A 17 -24.69 -26.54 10.48
N ARG A 18 -25.08 -26.34 11.75
CA ARG A 18 -25.53 -27.43 12.62
C ARG A 18 -26.81 -28.12 12.11
N THR A 19 -26.59 -29.38 11.72
CA THR A 19 -27.43 -30.59 11.78
C THR A 19 -28.80 -30.70 11.10
N PHE A 20 -29.59 -29.67 10.86
CA PHE A 20 -30.90 -29.87 10.16
C PHE A 20 -30.85 -29.58 8.65
N GLY A 21 -30.09 -28.57 8.23
CA GLY A 21 -29.96 -28.21 6.81
C GLY A 21 -28.94 -29.06 6.03
N ARG A 22 -28.15 -29.90 6.70
CA ARG A 22 -26.94 -30.51 6.14
C ARG A 22 -27.23 -31.43 4.96
N ARG A 23 -28.29 -32.24 4.99
CA ARG A 23 -28.64 -33.15 3.88
C ARG A 23 -29.15 -32.41 2.64
N LEU A 24 -30.01 -31.40 2.85
CA LEU A 24 -30.53 -30.57 1.77
C LEU A 24 -29.41 -29.73 1.14
N PHE A 25 -28.59 -29.10 1.98
CA PHE A 25 -27.41 -28.35 1.57
C PHE A 25 -26.39 -29.21 0.83
N THR A 26 -26.15 -30.45 1.28
CA THR A 26 -25.25 -31.38 0.57
C THR A 26 -25.82 -31.81 -0.78
N LYS A 27 -27.14 -32.00 -0.90
CA LYS A 27 -27.78 -32.29 -2.20
C LYS A 27 -27.69 -31.09 -3.15
N LEU A 28 -27.90 -29.88 -2.63
CA LEU A 28 -27.73 -28.64 -3.40
C LEU A 28 -26.28 -28.46 -3.85
N LEU A 29 -25.30 -28.65 -2.97
CA LEU A 29 -23.87 -28.60 -3.32
C LEU A 29 -23.51 -29.65 -4.38
N ARG A 30 -24.01 -30.88 -4.27
CA ARG A 30 -23.78 -31.90 -5.31
C ARG A 30 -24.39 -31.52 -6.65
N GLY A 31 -25.57 -30.90 -6.67
CA GLY A 31 -26.19 -30.37 -7.88
C GLY A 31 -25.38 -29.22 -8.48
N TYR A 32 -24.89 -28.32 -7.63
CA TYR A 32 -23.98 -27.25 -8.02
C TYR A 32 -22.68 -27.80 -8.62
N ASP A 33 -22.02 -28.73 -7.95
CA ASP A 33 -20.79 -29.38 -8.43
C ASP A 33 -21.03 -30.10 -9.76
N PHE A 34 -22.16 -30.80 -9.91
CA PHE A 34 -22.51 -31.52 -11.13
C PHE A 34 -22.61 -30.58 -12.36
N VAL A 35 -23.05 -29.34 -12.15
CA VAL A 35 -23.17 -28.33 -13.20
C VAL A 35 -21.86 -27.57 -13.38
N MET A 36 -21.32 -27.01 -12.28
CA MET A 36 -20.21 -26.06 -12.30
C MET A 36 -18.83 -26.70 -12.34
N ALA A 37 -18.63 -27.95 -11.90
CA ALA A 37 -17.32 -28.61 -11.93
C ALA A 37 -16.94 -29.18 -13.32
N ARG A 38 -17.67 -28.82 -14.38
CA ARG A 38 -17.39 -29.27 -15.75
C ARG A 38 -16.36 -28.36 -16.42
N PRO A 39 -15.46 -28.89 -17.27
CA PRO A 39 -14.47 -28.07 -17.99
C PRO A 39 -15.09 -26.90 -18.77
N GLY A 40 -16.28 -27.07 -19.34
CA GLY A 40 -17.00 -26.00 -20.07
C GLY A 40 -17.46 -24.84 -19.18
N MET A 41 -17.64 -25.05 -17.87
CA MET A 41 -18.00 -24.01 -16.91
C MET A 41 -16.78 -23.30 -16.30
N ALA A 42 -15.55 -23.74 -16.61
CA ALA A 42 -14.33 -23.13 -16.07
C ALA A 42 -14.26 -21.62 -16.34
N LYS A 43 -14.66 -21.17 -17.55
CA LYS A 43 -14.72 -19.74 -17.90
C LYS A 43 -15.75 -18.98 -17.05
N VAL A 44 -16.92 -19.56 -16.85
CA VAL A 44 -18.01 -18.95 -16.06
C VAL A 44 -17.61 -18.87 -14.59
N ASN A 45 -17.05 -19.94 -14.02
CA ASN A 45 -16.56 -19.95 -12.65
C ASN A 45 -15.42 -18.95 -12.46
N GLY A 46 -14.50 -18.84 -13.43
CA GLY A 46 -13.45 -17.84 -13.42
C GLY A 46 -14.01 -16.42 -13.42
N ALA A 47 -15.04 -16.14 -14.22
CA ALA A 47 -15.72 -14.83 -14.23
C ALA A 47 -16.44 -14.54 -12.91
N LEU A 48 -17.16 -15.52 -12.35
CA LEU A 48 -17.84 -15.38 -11.06
C LEU A 48 -16.86 -15.16 -9.91
N LEU A 49 -15.74 -15.89 -9.90
CA LEU A 49 -14.67 -15.70 -8.94
C LEU A 49 -14.05 -14.31 -9.08
N SER A 50 -13.76 -13.87 -10.31
CA SER A 50 -13.23 -12.52 -10.58
C SER A 50 -14.20 -11.42 -10.10
N LEU A 51 -15.50 -11.57 -10.35
CA LEU A 51 -16.52 -10.64 -9.85
C LEU A 51 -16.62 -10.64 -8.33
N ALA A 52 -16.56 -11.82 -7.69
CA ALA A 52 -16.57 -11.93 -6.24
C ALA A 52 -15.32 -11.28 -5.63
N LEU A 53 -14.15 -11.52 -6.22
CA LEU A 53 -12.89 -10.89 -5.83
C LEU A 53 -12.96 -9.36 -6.00
N ARG A 54 -13.51 -8.86 -7.12
CA ARG A 54 -13.78 -7.42 -7.31
C ARG A 54 -14.72 -6.86 -6.25
N GLY A 55 -15.82 -7.55 -5.95
CA GLY A 55 -16.74 -7.15 -4.88
C GLY A 55 -16.10 -7.13 -3.48
N LEU A 56 -15.02 -7.88 -3.28
CA LEU A 56 -14.19 -7.88 -2.08
C LEU A 56 -13.05 -6.85 -2.14
N GLY A 57 -12.93 -6.07 -3.23
CA GLY A 57 -11.92 -5.04 -3.41
C GLY A 57 -10.62 -5.50 -4.08
N TYR A 58 -10.49 -6.76 -4.50
CA TYR A 58 -9.32 -7.21 -5.28
C TYR A 58 -9.38 -6.64 -6.70
N ASN A 59 -8.23 -6.20 -7.23
CA ASN A 59 -8.09 -5.52 -8.53
C ASN A 59 -8.76 -4.13 -8.62
N HIS A 60 -9.07 -3.49 -7.49
CA HIS A 60 -9.49 -2.07 -7.44
C HIS A 60 -8.30 -1.09 -7.36
N CYS A 61 -7.07 -1.59 -7.52
CA CYS A 61 -5.82 -0.84 -7.35
C CYS A 61 -5.54 0.21 -8.45
N CYS A 62 -6.32 0.25 -9.54
CA CYS A 62 -5.93 1.03 -10.73
C CYS A 62 -6.76 2.30 -10.97
N ASP A 63 -7.73 2.64 -10.11
CA ASP A 63 -8.51 3.87 -10.26
C ASP A 63 -8.60 4.64 -8.92
N PRO A 64 -7.92 5.80 -8.80
CA PRO A 64 -7.93 6.64 -7.60
C PRO A 64 -9.33 7.07 -7.14
N GLU A 65 -10.33 7.11 -8.04
CA GLU A 65 -11.71 7.37 -7.64
C GLU A 65 -12.35 6.19 -6.89
N TYR A 66 -11.89 4.96 -7.16
CA TYR A 66 -12.37 3.73 -6.52
C TYR A 66 -11.57 3.33 -5.28
N THR A 67 -10.27 3.67 -5.19
CA THR A 67 -9.42 3.35 -4.01
C THR A 67 -9.83 4.17 -2.78
N GLY A 68 -10.63 5.23 -2.95
CA GLY A 68 -11.10 6.09 -1.87
C GLY A 68 -10.10 7.15 -1.42
N GLU A 69 -8.85 7.05 -1.87
CA GLU A 69 -7.76 8.00 -1.61
C GLU A 69 -8.11 9.39 -2.13
N MET A 70 -8.57 9.48 -3.38
CA MET A 70 -9.03 10.75 -3.97
C MET A 70 -10.17 11.37 -3.14
N ARG A 71 -11.09 10.54 -2.64
CA ARG A 71 -12.20 11.00 -1.79
C ARG A 71 -11.68 11.51 -0.43
N LEU A 72 -10.64 10.90 0.13
CA LEU A 72 -10.00 11.36 1.35
C LEU A 72 -9.29 12.70 1.12
N ILE A 73 -8.47 12.83 0.07
CA ILE A 73 -7.78 14.09 -0.26
C ILE A 73 -8.80 15.20 -0.50
N ARG A 74 -9.87 14.96 -1.26
CA ARG A 74 -10.96 15.95 -1.45
C ARG A 74 -11.61 16.40 -0.14
N ARG A 75 -11.69 15.53 0.87
CA ARG A 75 -12.18 15.90 2.22
C ARG A 75 -11.14 16.71 2.99
N ILE A 76 -9.87 16.34 2.88
CA ILE A 76 -8.75 17.07 3.50
C ILE A 76 -8.63 18.46 2.87
N GLY A 77 -8.82 18.61 1.56
CA GLY A 77 -8.79 19.92 0.87
C GLY A 77 -9.79 20.92 1.42
N LYS A 78 -10.96 20.47 1.88
CA LYS A 78 -11.96 21.32 2.57
C LYS A 78 -11.49 21.84 3.94
N LEU A 79 -10.42 21.26 4.48
CA LEU A 79 -9.81 21.69 5.73
C LEU A 79 -8.69 22.72 5.52
N GLU A 80 -8.50 23.16 4.27
CA GLU A 80 -7.48 24.13 3.83
C GLU A 80 -6.09 23.77 4.37
N PRO A 81 -5.56 22.59 4.00
CA PRO A 81 -4.28 22.11 4.52
C PRO A 81 -3.14 23.01 4.01
N SER A 82 -2.16 23.28 4.86
CA SER A 82 -0.98 24.06 4.52
C SER A 82 0.25 23.19 4.31
N PHE A 83 0.34 22.04 5.00
CA PHE A 83 1.50 21.16 4.92
C PHE A 83 1.14 19.67 4.98
N CYS A 84 1.63 18.92 4.01
CA CYS A 84 1.43 17.48 3.86
C CYS A 84 2.77 16.76 3.70
N ILE A 85 2.84 15.52 4.17
CA ILE A 85 3.99 14.63 3.99
C ILE A 85 3.52 13.37 3.26
N ASP A 86 4.26 12.97 2.22
CA ASP A 86 4.03 11.78 1.41
C ASP A 86 5.26 10.87 1.52
N VAL A 87 5.19 9.84 2.36
CA VAL A 87 6.26 8.86 2.56
C VAL A 87 6.01 7.64 1.69
N GLY A 88 6.98 7.33 0.81
CA GLY A 88 6.78 6.34 -0.26
C GLY A 88 5.99 6.94 -1.43
N ALA A 89 6.44 8.12 -1.88
CA ALA A 89 5.73 8.88 -2.90
C ALA A 89 5.79 8.25 -4.30
N ASN A 90 6.67 7.27 -4.53
CA ASN A 90 6.88 6.58 -5.79
C ASN A 90 7.08 7.60 -6.94
N VAL A 91 6.30 7.49 -8.02
CA VAL A 91 6.37 8.41 -9.17
C VAL A 91 5.64 9.74 -8.95
N GLY A 92 5.09 9.97 -7.76
CA GLY A 92 4.43 11.22 -7.36
C GLY A 92 2.95 11.32 -7.69
N THR A 93 2.26 10.22 -8.02
CA THR A 93 0.81 10.23 -8.32
C THR A 93 -0.01 10.79 -7.16
N TYR A 94 0.24 10.32 -5.94
CA TYR A 94 -0.47 10.78 -4.74
C TYR A 94 -0.13 12.24 -4.42
N THR A 95 1.16 12.59 -4.50
CA THR A 95 1.63 13.98 -4.41
C THR A 95 0.91 14.91 -5.40
N ARG A 96 0.75 14.52 -6.68
CA ARG A 96 -0.01 15.31 -7.67
C ARG A 96 -1.46 15.51 -7.24
N THR A 97 -2.12 14.47 -6.74
CA THR A 97 -3.50 14.60 -6.27
C THR A 97 -3.63 15.59 -5.10
N ILE A 98 -2.68 15.60 -4.16
CA ILE A 98 -2.66 16.62 -3.09
C ILE A 98 -2.52 18.03 -3.68
N LEU A 99 -1.67 18.21 -4.69
CA LEU A 99 -1.41 19.52 -5.31
C LEU A 99 -2.61 20.05 -6.11
N GLU A 100 -3.37 19.17 -6.74
CA GLU A 100 -4.57 19.48 -7.53
C GLU A 100 -5.76 19.86 -6.63
N GLU A 101 -5.94 19.14 -5.52
CA GLU A 101 -7.11 19.28 -4.65
C GLU A 101 -6.87 20.26 -3.47
N THR A 102 -5.63 20.72 -3.27
CA THR A 102 -5.25 21.59 -2.14
C THR A 102 -4.21 22.64 -2.52
N SER A 103 -4.01 23.65 -1.67
CA SER A 103 -2.92 24.63 -1.77
C SER A 103 -1.69 24.28 -0.90
N ALA A 104 -1.69 23.10 -0.27
CA ALA A 104 -0.64 22.70 0.67
C ALA A 104 0.74 22.60 0.00
N ALA A 105 1.78 22.84 0.81
CA ALA A 105 3.13 22.40 0.50
C ALA A 105 3.26 20.90 0.84
N VAL A 106 4.02 20.16 0.02
CA VAL A 106 4.21 18.71 0.13
C VAL A 106 5.68 18.39 0.30
N LEU A 107 6.01 17.65 1.34
CA LEU A 107 7.31 17.02 1.52
C LEU A 107 7.19 15.54 1.15
N ALA A 108 7.84 15.12 0.06
CA ALA A 108 7.69 13.80 -0.52
C ALA A 108 9.02 13.02 -0.45
N PHE A 109 8.97 11.78 0.05
CA PHE A 109 10.13 10.90 0.18
C PHE A 109 10.00 9.69 -0.74
N GLU A 110 11.02 9.44 -1.55
CA GLU A 110 11.10 8.25 -2.42
C GLU A 110 12.55 7.70 -2.48
N PRO A 111 12.80 6.47 -2.00
CA PRO A 111 14.15 5.88 -2.02
C PRO A 111 14.63 5.44 -3.40
N LEU A 112 13.76 4.97 -4.30
CA LEU A 112 14.18 4.42 -5.60
C LEU A 112 14.52 5.54 -6.57
N PRO A 113 15.75 5.59 -7.13
CA PRO A 113 16.15 6.67 -8.03
C PRO A 113 15.30 6.79 -9.30
N GLY A 114 14.80 5.68 -9.84
CA GLY A 114 13.94 5.67 -11.03
C GLY A 114 12.60 6.36 -10.78
N ALA A 115 11.91 5.97 -9.71
CA ALA A 115 10.67 6.61 -9.25
C ALA A 115 10.92 8.07 -8.81
N PHE A 116 11.99 8.31 -8.04
CA PHE A 116 12.37 9.63 -7.56
C PHE A 116 12.61 10.62 -8.71
N ALA A 117 13.23 10.20 -9.83
CA ALA A 117 13.43 11.08 -10.98
C ALA A 117 12.11 11.63 -11.55
N LYS A 118 11.03 10.83 -11.50
CA LYS A 118 9.68 11.25 -11.89
C LYS A 118 9.07 12.17 -10.84
N LEU A 119 9.21 11.84 -9.55
CA LEU A 119 8.77 12.70 -8.45
C LEU A 119 9.46 14.08 -8.49
N GLU A 120 10.76 14.12 -8.80
CA GLU A 120 11.52 15.36 -8.96
C GLU A 120 11.00 16.19 -10.14
N ALA A 121 10.55 15.55 -11.22
CA ALA A 121 9.85 16.25 -12.30
C ALA A 121 8.56 16.91 -11.81
N VAL A 122 7.75 16.22 -10.98
CA VAL A 122 6.59 16.82 -10.31
C VAL A 122 7.00 18.04 -9.49
N ALA A 123 8.10 17.93 -8.73
CA ALA A 123 8.57 19.03 -7.91
C ALA A 123 9.02 20.25 -8.73
N ARG A 124 9.64 20.03 -9.88
CA ARG A 124 10.02 21.09 -10.82
C ARG A 124 8.83 21.77 -11.48
N GLU A 125 7.72 21.05 -11.71
CA GLU A 125 6.46 21.62 -12.20
C GLU A 125 5.76 22.50 -11.16
N HIS A 126 6.01 22.27 -9.87
CA HIS A 126 5.36 22.95 -8.75
C HIS A 126 6.38 23.60 -7.79
N PRO A 127 7.17 24.59 -8.26
CA PRO A 127 8.24 25.19 -7.48
C PRO A 127 7.72 25.84 -6.19
N GLY A 128 8.41 25.58 -5.08
CA GLY A 128 8.04 26.10 -3.75
C GLY A 128 6.85 25.38 -3.08
N ARG A 129 6.13 24.51 -3.81
CA ARG A 129 5.06 23.68 -3.25
C ARG A 129 5.46 22.25 -2.99
N VAL A 130 6.48 21.73 -3.65
CA VAL A 130 6.93 20.34 -3.46
C VAL A 130 8.42 20.33 -3.15
N THR A 131 8.78 19.60 -2.10
CA THR A 131 10.16 19.23 -1.79
C THR A 131 10.26 17.72 -1.91
N ALA A 132 10.96 17.24 -2.94
CA ALA A 132 11.20 15.82 -3.17
C ALA A 132 12.56 15.41 -2.59
N ILE A 133 12.59 14.33 -1.80
CA ILE A 133 13.80 13.84 -1.14
C ILE A 133 14.07 12.39 -1.56
N ASN A 134 15.25 12.14 -2.12
CA ASN A 134 15.67 10.79 -2.55
C ASN A 134 16.20 9.96 -1.37
N CYS A 135 15.32 9.68 -0.41
CA CYS A 135 15.60 8.84 0.74
C CYS A 135 14.34 8.04 1.09
N GLY A 136 14.52 6.87 1.66
CA GLY A 136 13.47 6.18 2.39
C GLY A 136 13.36 6.72 3.81
N VAL A 137 12.24 6.43 4.45
CA VAL A 137 11.98 6.82 5.84
C VAL A 137 11.89 5.56 6.68
N GLY A 138 12.48 5.59 7.87
CA GLY A 138 12.47 4.47 8.81
C GLY A 138 12.75 4.90 10.24
N ASN A 139 13.00 3.93 11.11
CA ASN A 139 13.25 4.16 12.54
C ASN A 139 14.70 4.50 12.88
N VAL A 140 15.64 4.23 11.97
CA VAL A 140 17.08 4.49 12.16
C VAL A 140 17.65 5.03 10.86
N SER A 141 18.36 6.15 10.94
CA SER A 141 19.10 6.71 9.82
C SER A 141 20.30 5.86 9.46
N GLY A 142 20.50 5.62 8.18
CA GLY A 142 21.52 4.71 7.70
C GLY A 142 21.31 4.37 6.24
N ASP A 143 21.94 3.30 5.80
CA ASP A 143 21.69 2.79 4.46
C ASP A 143 21.10 1.38 4.57
N LEU A 144 20.01 1.12 3.86
CA LEU A 144 19.37 -0.19 3.81
C LEU A 144 19.41 -0.76 2.39
N LEU A 145 19.38 -2.09 2.29
CA LEU A 145 19.22 -2.75 1.01
C LEU A 145 17.72 -2.86 0.69
N LEU A 146 17.31 -2.20 -0.39
CA LEU A 146 15.94 -2.27 -0.91
C LEU A 146 15.90 -3.29 -2.05
N HIS A 147 14.97 -4.24 -1.97
CA HIS A 147 14.73 -5.23 -3.02
C HIS A 147 13.53 -4.82 -3.87
N PHE A 148 13.68 -4.85 -5.20
CA PHE A 148 12.63 -4.41 -6.13
C PHE A 148 12.69 -5.22 -7.43
N GLY A 149 11.57 -5.23 -8.16
CA GLY A 149 11.46 -6.00 -9.40
C GLY A 149 11.74 -5.23 -10.68
N ASP A 150 11.38 -3.97 -10.72
CA ASP A 150 11.63 -3.05 -11.82
C ASP A 150 11.91 -1.65 -11.25
N ASP A 151 12.57 -0.78 -12.01
CA ASP A 151 13.02 0.54 -11.55
C ASP A 151 11.85 1.48 -11.18
N GLU A 152 10.61 1.07 -11.48
CA GLU A 152 9.34 1.76 -11.20
C GLU A 152 8.32 0.90 -10.41
N SER A 153 8.74 -0.28 -9.91
CA SER A 153 7.81 -1.25 -9.34
C SER A 153 7.18 -0.75 -8.03
N GLU A 154 5.86 -0.86 -7.95
CA GLU A 154 5.05 -0.71 -6.72
C GLU A 154 5.45 -1.72 -5.62
N LEU A 155 6.25 -2.74 -5.91
CA LEU A 155 6.66 -3.78 -4.96
C LEU A 155 8.14 -3.64 -4.62
N ALA A 156 8.47 -2.59 -3.87
CA ALA A 156 9.79 -2.40 -3.28
C ALA A 156 9.72 -2.72 -1.78
N SER A 157 10.51 -3.69 -1.31
CA SER A 157 10.47 -4.11 0.09
C SER A 157 11.85 -4.16 0.72
N PHE A 158 11.91 -3.72 1.98
CA PHE A 158 13.09 -3.80 2.84
C PHE A 158 13.24 -5.15 3.55
N SER A 159 12.26 -6.04 3.43
CA SER A 159 12.29 -7.34 4.12
C SER A 159 13.02 -8.41 3.27
N PRO A 160 14.07 -9.06 3.81
CA PRO A 160 14.73 -10.16 3.12
C PRO A 160 13.80 -11.39 2.95
N VAL A 161 12.70 -11.47 3.70
CA VAL A 161 11.74 -12.58 3.63
C VAL A 161 11.03 -12.62 2.28
N VAL A 162 10.94 -11.50 1.57
CA VAL A 162 10.30 -11.44 0.24
C VAL A 162 11.01 -12.31 -0.79
N SER A 163 12.33 -12.49 -0.66
CA SER A 163 13.11 -13.39 -1.51
C SER A 163 12.88 -14.88 -1.21
N SER A 164 12.22 -15.22 -0.10
CA SER A 164 11.89 -16.60 0.29
C SER A 164 10.48 -17.04 -0.11
N ILE A 165 9.64 -16.14 -0.63
CA ILE A 165 8.29 -16.45 -1.11
C ILE A 165 8.39 -16.80 -2.61
N PRO A 166 8.11 -18.04 -3.04
CA PRO A 166 8.36 -18.50 -4.41
C PRO A 166 7.64 -17.69 -5.51
N TYR A 167 6.52 -17.04 -5.19
CA TYR A 167 5.76 -16.20 -6.12
C TYR A 167 6.30 -14.77 -6.23
N VAL A 168 7.01 -14.28 -5.20
CA VAL A 168 7.58 -12.91 -5.17
C VAL A 168 9.07 -12.91 -5.52
N SER A 169 9.77 -14.02 -5.25
CA SER A 169 11.19 -14.21 -5.62
C SER A 169 11.42 -14.18 -7.14
N ALA A 170 10.41 -14.49 -7.94
CA ALA A 170 10.48 -14.38 -9.40
C ALA A 170 10.39 -12.92 -9.88
N SER A 171 9.81 -12.03 -9.07
CA SER A 171 9.59 -10.63 -9.42
C SER A 171 10.67 -9.70 -8.89
N CYS A 172 11.27 -9.93 -7.72
CA CYS A 172 12.30 -9.06 -7.13
C CYS A 172 13.72 -9.56 -7.43
N ASN A 173 14.26 -9.24 -8.62
CA ASN A 173 15.60 -9.68 -9.05
C ASN A 173 16.70 -8.63 -8.86
N ARG A 174 16.36 -7.41 -8.43
CA ARG A 174 17.31 -6.32 -8.19
C ARG A 174 17.34 -5.93 -6.71
N SER A 175 18.48 -5.40 -6.31
CA SER A 175 18.65 -4.81 -4.98
C SER A 175 19.53 -3.57 -5.07
N GLN A 176 19.16 -2.50 -4.39
CA GLN A 176 19.94 -1.28 -4.33
C GLN A 176 20.08 -0.81 -2.88
N LYS A 177 21.26 -0.31 -2.56
CA LYS A 177 21.51 0.37 -1.29
C LYS A 177 20.92 1.78 -1.36
N VAL A 178 19.93 2.05 -0.51
CA VAL A 178 19.22 3.34 -0.45
C VAL A 178 19.46 4.01 0.90
N ARG A 179 19.45 5.35 0.89
CA ARG A 179 19.59 6.14 2.12
C ARG A 179 18.26 6.14 2.87
N ILE A 180 18.31 5.86 4.17
CA ILE A 180 17.19 5.95 5.10
C ILE A 180 17.43 7.09 6.09
N VAL A 181 16.38 7.86 6.36
CA VAL A 181 16.33 8.88 7.40
C VAL A 181 15.14 8.64 8.32
N THR A 182 15.18 9.19 9.54
CA THR A 182 13.97 9.26 10.39
C THR A 182 13.25 10.59 10.14
N LEU A 183 11.91 10.64 10.26
CA LEU A 183 11.19 11.91 10.17
C LEU A 183 11.58 12.84 11.32
N ASP A 184 11.82 12.28 12.51
CA ASP A 184 12.26 13.02 13.68
C ASP A 184 13.59 13.72 13.43
N GLU A 185 14.60 13.04 12.88
CA GLU A 185 15.86 13.69 12.54
C GLU A 185 15.70 14.68 11.39
N TYR A 186 14.95 14.32 10.35
CA TYR A 186 14.83 15.14 9.15
C TYR A 186 14.13 16.47 9.43
N LEU A 187 12.97 16.45 10.11
CA LEU A 187 12.14 17.64 10.34
C LEU A 187 12.64 18.49 11.51
N LEU A 188 13.34 17.88 12.49
CA LEU A 188 13.91 18.61 13.62
C LEU A 188 15.32 19.12 13.35
N ALA A 189 15.97 18.70 12.25
CA ALA A 189 17.20 19.31 11.80
C ALA A 189 16.99 20.78 11.44
N SER A 190 17.98 21.62 11.78
CA SER A 190 17.98 23.04 11.48
C SER A 190 17.84 23.27 9.97
N GLY A 191 16.78 23.97 9.55
CA GLY A 191 16.52 24.35 8.15
C GLY A 191 15.41 23.55 7.45
N ASN A 192 15.03 22.39 7.96
CA ASN A 192 13.99 21.53 7.37
C ASN A 192 12.66 21.57 8.11
N ARG A 193 12.62 22.26 9.25
CA ARG A 193 11.39 22.42 10.01
C ARG A 193 10.40 23.24 9.19
N PRO A 194 9.18 22.73 8.96
CA PRO A 194 8.20 23.46 8.20
C PRO A 194 7.82 24.75 8.95
N ALA A 195 7.45 25.78 8.21
CA ALA A 195 7.01 27.06 8.79
C ALA A 195 5.66 26.96 9.52
N CYS A 196 4.98 25.82 9.43
CA CYS A 196 3.71 25.55 10.07
C CYS A 196 3.89 24.84 11.42
N ASP A 197 2.96 25.08 12.33
CA ASP A 197 2.95 24.48 13.67
C ASP A 197 2.41 23.03 13.68
N ARG A 198 1.95 22.52 12.53
CA ARG A 198 1.35 21.18 12.44
C ARG A 198 1.47 20.56 11.04
N ILE A 199 1.31 19.24 10.99
CA ILE A 199 1.10 18.48 9.75
C ILE A 199 -0.42 18.31 9.52
N ASP A 200 -0.94 18.62 8.34
CA ASP A 200 -2.35 18.39 8.03
C ASP A 200 -2.61 16.96 7.50
N LEU A 201 -1.66 16.39 6.77
CA LEU A 201 -1.69 15.00 6.29
C LEU A 201 -0.30 14.36 6.36
N LEU A 202 -0.20 13.21 7.00
CA LEU A 202 0.95 12.30 6.93
C LEU A 202 0.51 11.01 6.24
N LYS A 203 0.87 10.84 4.97
CA LYS A 203 0.65 9.59 4.22
C LYS A 203 1.91 8.73 4.33
N ILE A 204 1.73 7.45 4.65
CA ILE A 204 2.80 6.47 4.77
C ILE A 204 2.37 5.24 3.98
N ASP A 205 3.14 4.89 2.96
CA ASP A 205 2.85 3.79 2.06
C ASP A 205 4.18 3.26 1.53
N VAL A 206 4.79 2.38 2.31
CA VAL A 206 6.18 1.92 2.11
C VAL A 206 6.24 0.39 2.01
N GLU A 207 5.14 -0.22 1.61
CA GLU A 207 4.98 -1.63 1.23
C GLU A 207 5.58 -2.60 2.28
N GLY A 208 5.15 -2.41 3.53
CA GLY A 208 5.49 -3.29 4.66
C GLY A 208 6.60 -2.76 5.58
N PHE A 209 6.88 -1.46 5.55
CA PHE A 209 7.85 -0.78 6.42
C PHE A 209 7.22 0.37 7.23
N GLU A 210 5.88 0.39 7.32
CA GLU A 210 5.10 1.49 7.93
C GLU A 210 5.36 1.57 9.44
N HIS A 211 5.57 0.43 10.09
CA HIS A 211 5.84 0.38 11.52
C HIS A 211 7.13 1.12 11.86
N GLU A 212 8.18 0.91 11.07
CA GLU A 212 9.48 1.54 11.21
C GLU A 212 9.40 3.04 10.92
N VAL A 213 8.65 3.45 9.91
CA VAL A 213 8.37 4.89 9.67
C VAL A 213 7.72 5.53 10.89
N LEU A 214 6.67 4.90 11.46
CA LEU A 214 5.98 5.43 12.64
C LEU A 214 6.90 5.53 13.86
N LEU A 215 7.79 4.56 14.07
CA LEU A 215 8.80 4.62 15.14
C LEU A 215 9.80 5.78 14.93
N GLY A 216 10.21 6.02 13.69
CA GLY A 216 11.09 7.14 13.32
C GLY A 216 10.40 8.51 13.23
N ALA A 217 9.07 8.55 13.41
CA ALA A 217 8.25 9.74 13.37
C ALA A 217 7.61 10.08 14.73
N ARG A 218 8.02 9.40 15.81
CA ARG A 218 7.35 9.51 17.11
C ARG A 218 7.34 10.95 17.62
N ARG A 219 8.49 11.62 17.65
CA ARG A 219 8.56 13.02 18.12
C ARG A 219 7.84 13.95 17.17
N THR A 220 7.94 13.71 15.87
CA THR A 220 7.22 14.45 14.83
C THR A 220 5.72 14.40 15.07
N ILE A 221 5.18 13.21 15.36
CA ILE A 221 3.76 13.02 15.65
C ILE A 221 3.37 13.70 16.97
N GLU A 222 4.21 13.62 17.98
CA GLU A 222 3.98 14.27 19.29
C GLU A 222 4.02 15.81 19.20
N GLU A 223 4.98 16.37 18.46
CA GLU A 223 5.24 17.82 18.37
C GLU A 223 4.39 18.51 17.30
N LEU A 224 4.29 17.96 16.09
CA LEU A 224 3.56 18.54 14.95
C LEU A 224 2.14 17.99 14.78
N ARG A 225 1.73 17.03 15.61
CA ARG A 225 0.35 16.54 15.77
C ARG A 225 -0.44 16.43 14.45
N PRO A 226 -0.09 15.48 13.57
CA PRO A 226 -0.75 15.30 12.29
C PRO A 226 -2.27 15.24 12.44
N ARG A 227 -3.02 16.04 11.68
CA ARG A 227 -4.50 16.00 11.73
C ARG A 227 -5.04 14.70 11.18
N VAL A 228 -4.41 14.17 10.13
CA VAL A 228 -4.73 12.90 9.49
C VAL A 228 -3.44 12.12 9.28
N ILE A 229 -3.47 10.84 9.66
CA ILE A 229 -2.45 9.86 9.28
C ILE A 229 -3.13 8.82 8.41
N GLN A 230 -2.60 8.60 7.21
CA GLN A 230 -3.03 7.54 6.30
C GLN A 230 -1.90 6.52 6.18
N LEU A 231 -2.26 5.25 6.40
CA LEU A 231 -1.42 4.07 6.21
C LEU A 231 -2.01 3.21 5.08
#